data_AF-A0A8T4ZB27-F1
#
_entry.id   AF-A0A8T4ZB27-F1
#
_cell.length_a   1.000
_cell.length_b   1.000
_cell.length_c   1.000
_cell.angle_alpha   90.00
_cell.angle_beta   90.00
_cell.angle_gamma   90.00
#
_symmetry.space_group_name_H-M   'P 1'
#
loop_
_entity.id
_entity.type
_entity.pdbx_description
1 polymer ?
#
loop_
_entity_poly.entity_id
_entity_poly.type
_entity_poly.pdbx_seq_one_letter_code
_entity_poly.pdbx_strand_id
1 'polypeptide(L)'
;AARTFSERVKDTFVGYRDYLTRIIVCNSFGTLVEEVTPRTYAYCSVISKEAENMQIGFEYIGNVGGYEIIEAIHPDTFSKRAAEKAVSLLKAHPPPRGTFTVVLDQKVGGLFVHEAFGHN
;
A
#
# COMPACT_ATOMS: atom_id res chain seq x y z
N ALA A 1 5.58 17.16 -0.28
CA ALA A 1 5.04 17.46 1.08
C ALA A 1 5.62 16.64 2.25
N ALA A 2 5.85 15.32 2.14
CA ALA A 2 6.20 14.47 3.31
C ALA A 2 7.37 14.96 4.19
N ARG A 3 8.53 15.27 3.59
CA ARG A 3 9.75 15.64 4.34
C ARG A 3 9.60 16.88 5.22
N THR A 4 8.75 17.82 4.81
CA THR A 4 8.51 19.07 5.53
C THR A 4 7.28 19.02 6.42
N PHE A 5 6.58 17.88 6.49
CA PHE A 5 5.35 17.73 7.27
C PHE A 5 5.59 17.85 8.79
N SER A 6 6.72 17.34 9.29
CA SER A 6 7.11 17.40 10.71
C SER A 6 8.60 17.19 10.86
N GLU A 7 9.23 17.84 11.85
CA GLU A 7 10.65 17.62 12.22
C GLU A 7 10.94 16.18 12.70
N ARG A 8 9.89 15.43 13.03
CA ARG A 8 9.97 14.02 13.42
C ARG A 8 10.16 13.09 12.24
N VAL A 9 9.88 13.55 11.01
CA VAL A 9 10.16 12.78 9.79
C VAL A 9 11.67 12.65 9.64
N LYS A 10 12.17 11.42 9.49
CA LYS A 10 13.61 11.12 9.36
C LYS A 10 13.99 10.62 7.99
N ASP A 11 13.10 9.88 7.34
CA ASP A 11 13.34 9.43 5.98
C ASP A 11 12.03 9.32 5.19
N THR A 12 12.15 9.34 3.87
CA THR A 12 11.04 9.25 2.93
C THR A 12 11.49 8.49 1.70
N PHE A 13 10.83 7.38 1.44
CA PHE A 13 11.01 6.55 0.25
C PHE A 13 9.80 6.71 -0.65
N VAL A 14 10.04 6.97 -1.92
CA VAL A 14 9.01 6.98 -2.95
C VAL A 14 9.48 6.06 -4.05
N GLY A 15 8.60 5.19 -4.52
CA GLY A 15 8.91 4.32 -5.64
C GLY A 15 7.76 4.27 -6.63
N TYR A 16 8.14 4.09 -7.88
CA TYR A 16 7.27 3.83 -9.02
C TYR A 16 7.71 2.51 -9.66
N ARG A 17 6.76 1.72 -10.11
CA ARG A 17 7.04 0.57 -10.98
C ARG A 17 5.85 0.31 -11.88
N ASP A 18 6.15 0.08 -13.13
CA ASP A 18 5.27 -0.58 -14.08
C ASP A 18 5.93 -1.83 -14.64
N TYR A 19 5.10 -2.76 -15.12
CA TYR A 19 5.55 -3.91 -15.88
C TYR A 19 4.41 -4.48 -16.72
N LEU A 20 4.77 -5.09 -17.83
CA LEU A 20 3.85 -5.79 -18.72
C LEU A 20 4.05 -7.29 -18.55
N THR A 21 2.98 -8.01 -18.24
CA THR A 21 3.02 -9.47 -18.17
C THR A 21 2.32 -10.04 -19.40
N ARG A 22 3.02 -10.88 -20.17
CA ARG A 22 2.43 -11.69 -21.25
C ARG A 22 2.40 -13.15 -20.80
N ILE A 23 1.22 -13.76 -20.81
CA ILE A 23 1.01 -15.17 -20.46
C ILE A 23 0.39 -15.87 -21.67
N ILE A 24 0.93 -17.04 -22.01
CA ILE A 24 0.37 -17.92 -23.02
C ILE A 24 0.09 -19.26 -22.36
N VAL A 25 -1.16 -19.72 -22.41
CA VAL A 25 -1.61 -21.00 -21.90
C VAL A 25 -1.92 -21.92 -23.08
N CYS A 26 -1.19 -23.04 -23.16
CA CYS A 26 -1.40 -24.08 -24.16
C CYS A 26 -1.51 -25.46 -23.49
N ASN A 27 -2.50 -26.27 -23.85
CA ASN A 27 -2.64 -27.64 -23.32
C ASN A 27 -3.19 -28.63 -24.37
N SER A 28 -3.08 -29.93 -24.06
CA SER A 28 -3.54 -31.03 -24.93
C SER A 28 -5.06 -31.16 -25.04
N PHE A 29 -5.84 -30.43 -24.22
CA PHE A 29 -7.29 -30.33 -24.36
C PHE A 29 -7.71 -29.31 -25.44
N GLY A 30 -6.74 -28.74 -26.18
CA GLY A 30 -6.99 -27.79 -27.25
C GLY A 30 -7.10 -26.33 -26.79
N THR A 31 -6.69 -26.01 -25.55
CA THR A 31 -6.64 -24.61 -25.09
C THR A 31 -5.44 -23.92 -25.71
N LEU A 32 -5.65 -22.75 -26.31
CA LEU A 32 -4.61 -21.78 -26.65
C LEU A 32 -5.15 -20.38 -26.31
N VAL A 33 -4.68 -19.80 -25.21
CA VAL A 33 -5.09 -18.48 -24.73
C VAL A 33 -3.87 -17.61 -24.50
N GLU A 34 -3.93 -16.37 -24.93
CA GLU A 34 -2.92 -15.35 -24.67
C GLU A 34 -3.54 -14.20 -23.88
N GLU A 35 -2.85 -13.76 -22.83
CA GLU A 35 -3.21 -12.59 -22.02
C GLU A 35 -2.01 -11.63 -21.94
N VAL A 36 -2.28 -10.34 -22.09
CA VAL A 36 -1.31 -9.26 -21.86
C VAL A 36 -1.89 -8.31 -20.82
N THR A 37 -1.23 -8.22 -19.67
CA THR A 37 -1.72 -7.49 -18.50
C THR A 37 -0.67 -6.47 -18.05
N PRO A 38 -0.91 -5.15 -18.26
CA PRO A 38 -0.07 -4.10 -17.68
C PRO A 38 -0.41 -3.92 -16.20
N ARG A 39 0.61 -3.70 -15.37
CA ARG A 39 0.42 -3.34 -13.97
C ARG A 39 1.32 -2.17 -13.65
N THR A 40 0.73 -1.15 -13.04
CA THR A 40 1.42 0.07 -12.64
C THR A 40 1.10 0.37 -11.18
N TYR A 41 2.12 0.74 -10.41
CA TYR A 41 1.95 1.14 -9.03
C TYR A 41 2.99 2.17 -8.58
N ALA A 42 2.61 2.93 -7.55
CA ALA A 42 3.49 3.81 -6.80
C ALA A 42 3.25 3.66 -5.30
N TYR A 43 4.30 3.91 -4.54
CA TYR A 43 4.26 3.87 -3.08
C TYR A 43 5.05 5.01 -2.48
N CYS A 44 4.61 5.44 -1.30
CA CYS A 44 5.36 6.34 -0.44
C CYS A 44 5.42 5.71 0.96
N SER A 45 6.63 5.59 1.49
CA SER A 45 6.91 5.17 2.86
C SER A 45 7.64 6.29 3.58
N VAL A 46 7.16 6.64 4.78
CA VAL A 46 7.74 7.70 5.60
C VAL A 46 8.11 7.12 6.95
N ILE A 47 9.37 7.34 7.35
CA ILE A 47 9.87 6.97 8.67
C ILE A 47 9.83 8.20 9.56
N SER A 48 9.22 8.07 10.74
CA SER A 48 9.20 9.11 11.77
C SER A 48 9.80 8.59 13.07
N LYS A 49 10.37 9.49 13.88
CA LYS A 49 11.05 9.15 15.14
C LYS A 49 10.80 10.20 16.23
N GLU A 50 10.52 9.73 17.44
CA GLU A 50 10.50 10.52 18.68
C GLU A 50 11.18 9.71 19.80
N ALA A 51 12.28 10.24 20.35
CA ALA A 51 13.18 9.49 21.24
C ALA A 51 13.54 8.11 20.61
N GLU A 52 13.29 7.00 21.31
CA GLU A 52 13.53 5.65 20.81
C GLU A 52 12.36 5.06 19.98
N ASN A 53 11.21 5.74 19.93
CA ASN A 53 10.04 5.28 19.18
C ASN A 53 10.20 5.62 17.69
N MET A 54 10.22 4.61 16.84
CA MET A 54 10.22 4.75 15.38
C MET A 54 8.94 4.14 14.79
N GLN A 55 8.33 4.87 13.86
CA GLN A 55 7.08 4.46 13.23
C GLN A 55 7.14 4.71 11.73
N ILE A 56 6.46 3.85 10.97
CA ILE A 56 6.44 3.90 9.51
C ILE A 56 5.00 4.07 9.04
N GLY A 57 4.79 5.06 8.17
CA GLY A 57 3.52 5.30 7.51
C GLY A 57 3.63 5.05 6.01
N PHE A 58 2.60 4.45 5.43
CA PHE A 58 2.56 4.07 4.02
C PHE A 58 1.35 4.65 3.30
N GLU A 59 1.57 5.01 2.05
CA GLU A 59 0.54 5.18 1.02
C GLU A 59 0.94 4.38 -0.21
N TYR A 60 -0.05 3.76 -0.84
CA TYR A 60 0.13 2.90 -2.00
C TYR A 60 -1.03 3.07 -2.96
N ILE A 61 -0.73 3.08 -4.25
CA ILE A 61 -1.72 2.98 -5.31
C ILE A 61 -1.16 2.05 -6.38
N GLY A 62 -1.98 1.14 -6.86
CA GLY A 62 -1.59 0.25 -7.93
C GLY A 62 -2.80 -0.46 -8.51
N ASN A 63 -2.78 -0.70 -9.81
CA ASN A 63 -3.86 -1.39 -10.50
C ASN A 63 -3.37 -2.04 -11.80
N VAL A 64 -4.22 -2.87 -12.41
CA VAL A 64 -4.07 -3.27 -13.81
C VAL A 64 -4.39 -2.06 -14.67
N GLY A 65 -3.42 -1.59 -15.43
CA GLY A 65 -3.49 -0.35 -16.20
C GLY A 65 -2.10 0.25 -16.44
N GLY A 66 -2.06 1.27 -17.26
CA GLY A 66 -0.85 2.00 -17.62
C GLY A 66 -0.55 3.16 -16.68
N TYR A 67 0.17 4.14 -17.24
CA TYR A 67 0.66 5.30 -16.51
C TYR A 67 -0.45 6.23 -16.00
N GLU A 68 -1.69 6.12 -16.53
CA GLU A 68 -2.86 6.86 -16.06
C GLU A 68 -3.12 6.67 -14.56
N ILE A 69 -2.70 5.54 -13.99
CA ILE A 69 -2.76 5.27 -12.55
C ILE A 69 -1.87 6.25 -11.77
N ILE A 70 -0.72 6.64 -12.32
CA ILE A 70 0.19 7.61 -11.71
C ILE A 70 -0.29 9.03 -11.95
N GLU A 71 -0.83 9.34 -13.12
CA GLU A 71 -1.39 10.66 -13.44
C GLU A 71 -2.55 11.04 -12.50
N ALA A 72 -3.30 10.05 -12.02
CA ALA A 72 -4.35 10.24 -11.02
C ALA A 72 -3.82 10.61 -9.61
N ILE A 73 -2.51 10.53 -9.37
CA ILE A 73 -1.91 10.84 -8.06
C ILE A 73 -1.72 12.34 -7.93
N HIS A 74 -2.23 12.91 -6.84
CA HIS A 74 -1.81 14.22 -6.36
C HIS A 74 -0.58 14.06 -5.44
N PRO A 75 0.66 14.36 -5.89
CA PRO A 75 1.87 13.92 -5.19
C PRO A 75 2.02 14.49 -3.78
N ASP A 76 1.56 15.74 -3.58
CA ASP A 76 1.61 16.37 -2.27
C ASP A 76 0.68 15.71 -1.28
N THR A 77 -0.57 15.43 -1.64
CA THR A 77 -1.51 14.75 -0.73
C THR A 77 -1.10 13.30 -0.50
N PHE A 78 -0.60 12.62 -1.53
CA PHE A 78 -0.13 11.24 -1.44
C PHE A 78 1.04 11.10 -0.44
N SER A 79 2.09 11.92 -0.60
CA SER A 79 3.23 11.89 0.31
C SER A 79 2.88 12.42 1.71
N LYS A 80 2.01 13.44 1.81
CA LYS A 80 1.57 14.00 3.09
C LYS A 80 0.80 12.98 3.92
N ARG A 81 -0.11 12.20 3.32
CA ARG A 81 -0.88 11.17 4.04
C ARG A 81 0.02 10.08 4.64
N ALA A 82 1.07 9.65 3.93
CA ALA A 82 2.04 8.72 4.47
C ALA A 82 2.77 9.30 5.70
N ALA A 83 3.16 10.59 5.64
CA ALA A 83 3.79 11.29 6.76
C ALA A 83 2.84 11.50 7.94
N GLU A 84 1.58 11.88 7.68
CA GLU A 84 0.52 12.01 8.68
C GLU A 84 0.33 10.70 9.46
N LYS A 85 0.24 9.57 8.76
CA LYS A 85 0.17 8.24 9.39
C LYS A 85 1.39 7.96 10.25
N ALA A 86 2.60 8.12 9.70
CA ALA A 86 3.84 7.85 10.42
C ALA A 86 3.93 8.64 11.73
N VAL A 87 3.69 9.95 11.67
CA VAL A 87 3.77 10.85 12.83
C VAL A 87 2.65 10.57 13.84
N SER A 88 1.44 10.24 13.38
CA SER A 88 0.31 9.91 14.26
C SER A 88 0.59 8.68 15.11
N LEU A 89 1.26 7.67 14.54
CA LEU A 89 1.61 6.43 15.23
C LEU A 89 2.59 6.63 16.38
N LEU A 90 3.38 7.71 16.39
CA LEU A 90 4.28 8.03 17.52
C LEU A 90 3.52 8.25 18.84
N LYS A 91 2.24 8.64 18.75
CA LYS A 91 1.35 8.86 19.89
C LYS A 91 0.41 7.68 20.17
N ALA A 92 0.49 6.61 19.39
CA ALA A 92 -0.40 5.45 19.56
C ALA A 92 -0.09 4.69 20.85
N HIS A 93 -1.15 4.24 21.53
CA HIS A 93 -1.02 3.37 22.69
C HIS A 93 -1.15 1.90 22.29
N PRO A 94 -0.53 0.97 23.05
CA PRO A 94 -0.74 -0.46 22.86
C PRO A 94 -2.23 -0.82 22.92
N PRO A 95 -2.72 -1.68 22.01
CA PRO A 95 -4.12 -2.10 22.04
C PRO A 95 -4.41 -3.00 23.27
N PRO A 96 -5.68 -3.04 23.75
CA PRO A 96 -6.07 -3.95 24.81
C PRO A 96 -5.99 -5.42 24.36
N ARG A 97 -5.83 -6.34 25.32
CA ARG A 97 -5.83 -7.79 25.09
C ARG A 97 -7.22 -8.38 25.31
N GLY A 98 -7.62 -9.35 24.47
CA GLY A 98 -8.88 -10.08 24.62
C GLY A 98 -9.69 -10.15 23.32
N THR A 99 -10.92 -10.67 23.42
CA THR A 99 -11.87 -10.74 22.32
C THR A 99 -12.78 -9.52 22.35
N PHE A 100 -12.87 -8.82 21.22
CA PHE A 100 -13.67 -7.61 21.09
C PHE A 100 -14.46 -7.64 19.78
N THR A 101 -15.59 -6.95 19.77
CA THR A 101 -16.23 -6.55 18.51
C THR A 101 -15.39 -5.45 17.89
N VAL A 102 -15.01 -5.61 16.62
CA VAL A 102 -14.20 -4.63 15.88
C VAL A 102 -14.96 -4.12 14.66
N VAL A 103 -14.74 -2.86 14.31
CA VAL A 103 -15.19 -2.28 13.05
C VAL A 103 -13.97 -2.21 12.14
N LEU A 104 -14.03 -2.88 10.99
CA LEU A 104 -12.93 -2.91 10.03
C LEU A 104 -13.12 -1.82 8.97
N ASP A 105 -12.04 -1.11 8.67
CA ASP A 105 -11.97 -0.31 7.45
C ASP A 105 -12.12 -1.22 6.23
N GLN A 106 -12.82 -0.74 5.20
CA GLN A 106 -13.09 -1.52 3.99
C GLN A 106 -11.81 -2.02 3.31
N LYS A 107 -10.70 -1.27 3.40
CA LYS A 107 -9.40 -1.69 2.86
C LYS A 107 -8.80 -2.86 3.61
N VAL A 108 -9.08 -2.99 4.90
CA VAL A 108 -8.58 -4.09 5.75
C VAL A 108 -9.54 -5.29 5.67
N GLY A 109 -10.83 -5.05 5.50
CA GLY A 109 -11.84 -6.11 5.39
C GLY A 109 -11.54 -7.13 4.28
N GLY A 110 -11.05 -6.66 3.12
CA GLY A 110 -10.66 -7.55 2.02
C GLY A 110 -9.52 -8.50 2.40
N LEU A 111 -8.49 -8.00 3.09
CA LEU A 111 -7.38 -8.84 3.57
C LEU A 111 -7.88 -9.87 4.59
N PHE A 112 -8.75 -9.48 5.52
CA PHE A 112 -9.32 -10.41 6.50
C PHE A 112 -10.04 -11.59 5.84
N VAL A 113 -10.87 -11.32 4.82
CA VAL A 113 -11.57 -12.37 4.08
C VAL A 113 -10.58 -13.26 3.31
N HIS A 114 -9.54 -12.67 2.71
CA HIS A 114 -8.49 -13.41 2.00
C HIS A 114 -7.77 -14.40 2.94
N GLU A 115 -7.39 -13.98 4.14
CA GLU A 115 -6.70 -14.88 5.09
C GLU A 115 -7.65 -15.91 5.71
N ALA A 116 -8.89 -15.53 6.01
CA ALA A 116 -9.85 -16.43 6.65
C ALA A 116 -10.36 -17.53 5.69
N PHE A 117 -10.43 -17.25 4.39
CA PHE A 117 -11.09 -18.15 3.43
C PHE A 117 -10.33 -18.39 2.13
N GLY A 118 -9.37 -17.53 1.76
CA GLY A 118 -8.77 -17.48 0.42
C GLY A 118 -7.58 -18.39 0.17
N HIS A 119 -6.93 -18.92 1.22
CA HIS A 119 -5.77 -19.82 1.10
C HIS A 119 -6.10 -21.31 1.24
N ASN A 120 -7.39 -21.68 1.28
CA ASN A 120 -7.82 -23.09 1.40
C ASN A 120 -7.55 -23.88 0.12
#